data_AF-A0A3N5RYV1-F1
#
_entry.id   AF-A0A3N5RYV1-F1
#
_cell.length_a   1.000
_cell.length_b   1.000
_cell.length_c   1.000
_cell.angle_alpha   90.00
_cell.angle_beta   90.00
_cell.angle_gamma   90.00
#
_symmetry.space_group_name_H-M   'P 1'
#
loop_
_entity.id
_entity.type
_entity.pdbx_description
1 polymer ?
#
loop_
_entity_poly.entity_id
_entity_poly.type
_entity_poly.pdbx_seq_one_letter_code
_entity_poly.pdbx_strand_id
1 'polypeptide(L)'
;GRFLKDAECDAIKLEGGVRIAPQIKAIVEAGIVVMGHIGLTPQSSGQLGGHKAQGRTAEAAKLVVEDALAVQAAGAHMILLEAIPPEIGAYIAKKLTIPALSIGAGPSCDGQLLIVSDLIGQFQAFTPKFVKKYCNVAETITQAMRAYCADVRQGAFPAEEHCYRMLEGEETKFKKNMN
;
A
#
# COMPACT_ATOMS: atom_id res chain seq x y z
N GLY A 1 -3.14 5.24 -21.86
CA GLY A 1 -4.00 4.07 -21.55
C GLY A 1 -3.27 2.75 -21.34
N ARG A 2 -1.94 2.68 -21.15
CA ARG A 2 -1.25 1.40 -20.88
C ARG A 2 -1.74 0.71 -19.61
N PHE A 3 -1.96 1.45 -18.53
CA PHE A 3 -2.52 0.89 -17.30
C PHE A 3 -3.91 0.26 -17.48
N LEU A 4 -4.72 0.79 -18.40
CA LEU A 4 -6.06 0.23 -18.68
C LEU A 4 -5.95 -1.00 -19.60
N LYS A 5 -5.18 -0.90 -20.68
CA LYS A 5 -5.11 -1.95 -21.71
C LYS A 5 -4.19 -3.11 -21.35
N ASP A 6 -3.06 -2.82 -20.74
CA ASP A 6 -1.98 -3.78 -20.52
C ASP A 6 -1.97 -4.28 -19.06
N ALA A 7 -2.36 -3.42 -18.11
CA ALA A 7 -2.34 -3.74 -16.68
C ALA A 7 -3.74 -3.93 -16.07
N GLU A 8 -4.78 -3.95 -16.92
CA GLU A 8 -6.17 -4.27 -16.54
C GLU A 8 -6.70 -3.45 -15.35
N CYS A 9 -6.31 -2.17 -15.26
CA CYS A 9 -6.79 -1.25 -14.23
C CYS A 9 -8.00 -0.45 -14.73
N ASP A 10 -9.04 -0.32 -13.90
CA ASP A 10 -10.22 0.51 -14.22
C ASP A 10 -9.97 2.02 -14.05
N ALA A 11 -9.01 2.37 -13.20
CA ALA A 11 -8.67 3.75 -12.86
C ALA A 11 -7.17 3.92 -12.62
N ILE A 12 -6.71 5.16 -12.68
CA ILE A 12 -5.33 5.52 -12.34
C ILE A 12 -5.29 6.56 -11.22
N LYS A 13 -4.23 6.54 -10.41
CA LYS A 13 -3.98 7.51 -9.34
C LYS A 13 -2.80 8.40 -9.68
N LEU A 14 -2.95 9.71 -9.54
CA LEU A 14 -1.91 10.71 -9.84
C LEU A 14 -1.61 11.58 -8.62
N GLU A 15 -0.32 11.82 -8.36
CA GLU A 15 0.15 12.60 -7.23
C GLU A 15 0.38 14.07 -7.56
N GLY A 16 -0.29 14.94 -6.81
CA GLY A 16 -0.17 16.39 -6.89
C GLY A 16 -1.53 17.08 -6.93
N GLY A 17 -1.53 18.37 -6.60
CA GLY A 17 -2.71 19.22 -6.72
C GLY A 17 -2.65 20.14 -7.92
N VAL A 18 -2.62 21.46 -7.70
CA VAL A 18 -2.68 22.51 -8.73
C VAL A 18 -1.71 22.23 -9.88
N ARG A 19 -0.48 21.81 -9.56
CA ARG A 19 0.59 21.58 -10.54
C ARG A 19 0.30 20.50 -11.58
N ILE A 20 -0.53 19.49 -11.24
CA ILE A 20 -0.87 18.38 -12.14
C ILE A 20 -2.31 18.46 -12.67
N ALA A 21 -3.07 19.49 -12.30
CA ALA A 21 -4.44 19.66 -12.74
C ALA A 21 -4.60 19.61 -14.28
N PRO A 22 -3.70 20.21 -15.09
CA PRO A 22 -3.78 20.07 -16.56
C PRO A 22 -3.66 18.61 -17.04
N GLN A 23 -2.80 17.81 -16.41
CA GLN A 23 -2.60 16.41 -16.74
C GLN A 23 -3.79 15.55 -16.32
N ILE A 24 -4.35 15.79 -15.13
CA ILE A 24 -5.60 15.15 -14.68
C ILE A 24 -6.70 15.43 -15.71
N LYS A 25 -6.90 16.70 -16.07
CA LYS A 25 -7.92 17.11 -17.03
C LYS A 25 -7.77 16.40 -18.37
N ALA A 26 -6.57 16.42 -18.95
CA ALA A 26 -6.31 15.76 -20.23
C ALA A 26 -6.59 14.25 -20.20
N ILE A 27 -6.29 13.58 -19.08
CA ILE A 27 -6.53 12.15 -18.91
C ILE A 27 -8.02 11.85 -18.74
N VAL A 28 -8.73 12.66 -17.97
CA VAL A 28 -10.19 12.53 -17.77
C VAL A 28 -10.93 12.80 -19.08
N GLU A 29 -10.55 13.82 -19.84
CA GLU A 29 -11.12 14.12 -21.16
C GLU A 29 -10.84 13.00 -22.18
N ALA A 30 -9.80 12.21 -21.98
CA ALA A 30 -9.53 10.99 -22.76
C ALA A 30 -10.37 9.78 -22.31
N GLY A 31 -11.31 9.95 -21.38
CA GLY A 31 -12.25 8.93 -20.92
C GLY A 31 -11.71 7.99 -19.83
N ILE A 32 -10.65 8.40 -19.11
CA ILE A 32 -10.01 7.57 -18.07
C ILE A 32 -10.44 8.05 -16.68
N VAL A 33 -10.83 7.12 -15.81
CA VAL A 33 -11.15 7.41 -14.40
C VAL A 33 -9.86 7.74 -13.65
N VAL A 34 -9.86 8.87 -12.93
CA VAL A 34 -8.71 9.37 -12.18
C VAL A 34 -9.04 9.55 -10.71
N MET A 35 -8.19 8.98 -9.85
CA MET A 35 -8.06 9.36 -8.45
C MET A 35 -6.93 10.39 -8.30
N GLY A 36 -7.22 11.55 -7.72
CA GLY A 36 -6.16 12.47 -7.29
C GLY A 36 -5.51 12.03 -5.97
N HIS A 37 -4.30 12.49 -5.71
CA HIS A 37 -3.61 12.25 -4.43
C HIS A 37 -2.87 13.52 -4.00
N ILE A 38 -3.26 14.09 -2.86
CA ILE A 38 -2.68 15.32 -2.30
C ILE A 38 -2.25 15.12 -0.83
N GLY A 39 -1.65 16.17 -0.26
CA GLY A 39 -0.99 16.08 1.04
C GLY A 39 0.44 15.57 0.85
N LEU A 40 0.87 14.63 1.67
CA LEU A 40 2.15 13.98 1.45
C LEU A 40 2.06 13.13 0.17
N THR A 41 2.86 13.47 -0.83
CA THR A 41 2.96 12.73 -2.09
C THR A 41 4.32 12.03 -2.13
N PRO A 42 4.40 10.72 -1.85
CA PRO A 42 5.67 10.01 -1.70
C PRO A 42 6.64 10.17 -2.89
N GLN A 43 6.13 10.30 -4.12
CA GLN A 43 6.95 10.53 -5.32
C GLN A 43 7.68 11.88 -5.28
N SER A 44 7.14 12.86 -4.54
CA SER A 44 7.72 14.18 -4.34
C SER A 44 8.39 14.34 -2.97
N SER A 45 8.62 13.24 -2.24
CA SER A 45 9.17 13.26 -0.87
C SER A 45 10.51 14.00 -0.77
N GLY A 46 11.38 13.93 -1.77
CA GLY A 46 12.63 14.72 -1.81
C GLY A 46 12.39 16.23 -1.77
N GLN A 47 11.43 16.73 -2.55
CA GLN A 47 11.05 18.16 -2.56
C GLN A 47 10.31 18.57 -1.29
N LEU A 48 9.56 17.66 -0.68
CA LEU A 48 8.83 17.87 0.57
C LEU A 48 9.72 17.76 1.82
N GLY A 49 11.02 17.43 1.64
CA GLY A 49 11.96 17.26 2.75
C GLY A 49 11.70 16.01 3.59
N GLY A 50 11.27 14.93 2.94
CA GLY A 50 10.97 13.61 3.50
C GLY A 50 9.49 13.31 3.66
N HIS A 51 9.18 12.22 4.36
CA HIS A 51 7.81 11.81 4.69
C HIS A 51 7.26 12.61 5.87
N LYS A 52 6.95 13.88 5.62
CA LYS A 52 6.42 14.81 6.62
C LYS A 52 4.94 15.09 6.38
N ALA A 53 4.20 15.26 7.46
CA ALA A 53 2.80 15.69 7.39
C ALA A 53 2.69 17.09 6.77
N GLN A 54 1.69 17.28 5.91
CA GLN A 54 1.45 18.55 5.20
C GLN A 54 0.33 19.35 5.87
N GLY A 55 0.25 20.66 5.60
CA GLY A 55 -0.84 21.50 6.10
C GLY A 55 -0.76 21.84 7.60
N ARG A 56 0.43 21.79 8.22
CA ARG A 56 0.57 22.01 9.69
C ARG A 56 0.46 23.48 10.15
N THR A 57 0.39 24.43 9.23
CA THR A 57 0.11 25.86 9.51
C THR A 57 -1.08 26.30 8.67
N ALA A 58 -1.72 27.42 9.03
CA ALA A 58 -2.87 27.93 8.29
C ALA A 58 -2.55 28.21 6.81
N GLU A 59 -1.35 28.73 6.53
CA GLU A 59 -0.87 29.02 5.17
C GLU A 59 -0.68 27.73 4.37
N ALA A 60 -0.04 26.71 4.98
CA ALA A 60 0.15 25.42 4.34
C ALA A 60 -1.20 24.69 4.15
N ALA A 61 -2.11 24.79 5.12
CA ALA A 61 -3.44 24.19 5.05
C ALA A 61 -4.24 24.76 3.89
N LYS A 62 -4.16 26.08 3.67
CA LYS A 62 -4.78 26.76 2.53
C LYS A 62 -4.30 26.16 1.20
N LEU A 63 -3.00 25.94 1.04
CA LEU A 63 -2.44 25.33 -0.18
C LEU A 63 -2.95 23.89 -0.39
N VAL A 64 -3.06 23.08 0.67
CA VAL A 64 -3.62 21.71 0.59
C VAL A 64 -5.08 21.74 0.14
N VAL A 65 -5.88 22.70 0.63
CA VAL A 65 -7.27 22.88 0.20
C VAL A 65 -7.34 23.35 -1.27
N GLU A 66 -6.49 24.28 -1.68
CA GLU A 66 -6.40 24.72 -3.08
C GLU A 66 -6.05 23.55 -4.01
N ASP A 67 -5.10 22.70 -3.61
CA ASP A 67 -4.75 21.46 -4.30
C ASP A 67 -5.96 20.52 -4.45
N ALA A 68 -6.74 20.31 -3.40
CA ALA A 68 -7.92 19.46 -3.43
C ALA A 68 -8.99 19.98 -4.40
N LEU A 69 -9.25 21.30 -4.35
CA LEU A 69 -10.22 21.96 -5.22
C LEU A 69 -9.78 21.92 -6.69
N ALA A 70 -8.48 22.12 -6.96
CA ALA A 70 -7.93 22.05 -8.31
C ALA A 70 -8.03 20.63 -8.91
N VAL A 71 -7.78 19.60 -8.11
CA VAL A 71 -7.94 18.19 -8.50
C VAL A 71 -9.39 17.88 -8.88
N GLN A 72 -10.35 18.31 -8.05
CA GLN A 72 -11.78 18.16 -8.38
C GLN A 72 -12.16 18.95 -9.64
N ALA A 73 -11.73 20.21 -9.76
CA ALA A 73 -12.03 21.06 -10.91
C ALA A 73 -11.44 20.50 -12.21
N ALA A 74 -10.34 19.75 -12.14
CA ALA A 74 -9.76 19.03 -13.27
C ALA A 74 -10.55 17.77 -13.68
N GLY A 75 -11.57 17.37 -12.91
CA GLY A 75 -12.42 16.22 -13.23
C GLY A 75 -12.01 14.90 -12.58
N ALA A 76 -11.13 14.92 -11.56
CA ALA A 76 -10.88 13.70 -10.79
C ALA A 76 -12.17 13.16 -10.17
N HIS A 77 -12.33 11.84 -10.12
CA HIS A 77 -13.54 11.17 -9.68
C HIS A 77 -13.54 10.87 -8.18
N MET A 78 -12.35 10.86 -7.57
CA MET A 78 -12.12 10.70 -6.14
C MET A 78 -10.74 11.24 -5.78
N ILE A 79 -10.47 11.44 -4.49
CA ILE A 79 -9.19 11.97 -4.02
C ILE A 79 -8.70 11.21 -2.79
N LEU A 80 -7.41 10.94 -2.72
CA LEU A 80 -6.72 10.47 -1.52
C LEU A 80 -6.05 11.65 -0.81
N LEU A 81 -6.28 11.76 0.50
CA LEU A 81 -5.65 12.72 1.40
C LEU A 81 -4.65 11.98 2.29
N GLU A 82 -3.36 12.24 2.12
CA GLU A 82 -2.29 11.55 2.87
C GLU A 82 -1.58 12.47 3.86
N ALA A 83 -1.48 12.01 5.11
CA ALA A 83 -0.72 12.64 6.19
C ALA A 83 -0.97 14.15 6.34
N ILE A 84 -2.24 14.54 6.51
CA ILE A 84 -2.66 15.93 6.81
C ILE A 84 -3.41 15.99 8.15
N PRO A 85 -3.43 17.13 8.85
CA PRO A 85 -4.25 17.32 10.04
C PRO A 85 -5.72 16.94 9.85
N PRO A 86 -6.35 16.23 10.82
CA PRO A 86 -7.74 15.80 10.73
C PRO A 86 -8.76 16.92 10.46
N GLU A 87 -8.53 18.12 11.00
CA GLU A 87 -9.37 19.28 10.78
C GLU A 87 -9.38 19.74 9.31
N ILE A 88 -8.27 19.55 8.59
CA ILE A 88 -8.16 19.84 7.16
C ILE A 88 -8.83 18.73 6.35
N GLY A 89 -8.60 17.47 6.72
CA GLY A 89 -9.27 16.33 6.08
C GLY A 89 -10.80 16.45 6.17
N ALA A 90 -11.32 16.79 7.35
CA ALA A 90 -12.75 17.04 7.57
C ALA A 90 -13.28 18.23 6.75
N TYR A 91 -12.50 19.32 6.68
CA TYR A 91 -12.87 20.48 5.87
C TYR A 91 -12.96 20.12 4.38
N ILE A 92 -11.95 19.42 3.85
CA ILE A 92 -11.90 19.01 2.44
C ILE A 92 -13.05 18.05 2.12
N ALA A 93 -13.25 17.00 2.92
CA ALA A 93 -14.33 16.03 2.71
C ALA A 93 -15.71 16.70 2.67
N LYS A 94 -15.96 17.71 3.52
CA LYS A 94 -17.21 18.48 3.49
C LYS A 94 -17.33 19.42 2.27
N LYS A 95 -16.20 19.90 1.74
CA LYS A 95 -16.16 20.92 0.68
C LYS A 95 -16.24 20.30 -0.72
N LEU A 96 -15.68 19.12 -0.90
CA LEU A 96 -15.69 18.40 -2.17
C LEU A 96 -17.05 17.74 -2.43
N THR A 97 -17.34 17.53 -3.70
CA THR A 97 -18.48 16.74 -4.19
C THR A 97 -18.07 15.32 -4.59
N ILE A 98 -16.76 15.08 -4.76
CA ILE A 98 -16.19 13.76 -5.05
C ILE A 98 -15.75 13.08 -3.75
N PRO A 99 -15.75 11.73 -3.67
CA PRO A 99 -15.29 11.02 -2.48
C PRO A 99 -13.84 11.35 -2.11
N ALA A 100 -13.62 11.65 -0.84
CA ALA A 100 -12.31 11.82 -0.23
C ALA A 100 -11.96 10.60 0.64
N LEU A 101 -10.83 9.95 0.36
CA LEU A 101 -10.28 8.87 1.17
C LEU A 101 -9.14 9.38 2.04
N SER A 102 -9.04 8.88 3.27
CA SER A 102 -7.96 9.23 4.21
C SER A 102 -6.93 8.11 4.30
N ILE A 103 -5.66 8.49 4.28
CA ILE A 103 -4.56 7.73 4.87
C ILE A 103 -3.80 8.67 5.82
N GLY A 104 -4.26 8.70 7.07
CA GLY A 104 -3.74 9.64 8.07
C GLY A 104 -4.24 11.08 7.86
N ALA A 105 -5.44 11.26 7.31
CA ALA A 105 -6.15 12.55 7.20
C ALA A 105 -7.35 12.66 8.16
N GLY A 106 -7.51 11.70 9.07
CA GLY A 106 -8.58 11.67 10.07
C GLY A 106 -9.82 10.86 9.65
N PRO A 107 -10.77 10.69 10.57
CA PRO A 107 -11.92 9.79 10.39
C PRO A 107 -13.04 10.40 9.54
N SER A 108 -13.06 11.72 9.34
CA SER A 108 -14.18 12.43 8.71
C SER A 108 -14.21 12.36 7.18
N CYS A 109 -13.26 11.65 6.56
CA CYS A 109 -13.26 11.35 5.13
C CYS A 109 -14.25 10.23 4.81
N ASP A 110 -14.72 10.17 3.56
CA ASP A 110 -15.74 9.20 3.09
C ASP A 110 -15.27 7.75 3.14
N GLY A 111 -13.96 7.53 3.18
CA GLY A 111 -13.36 6.21 3.38
C GLY A 111 -11.93 6.29 3.89
N GLN A 112 -11.34 5.12 4.13
CA GLN A 112 -10.00 4.97 4.68
C GLN A 112 -9.15 4.04 3.81
N LEU A 113 -7.87 4.33 3.72
CA LEU A 113 -6.86 3.53 3.03
C LEU A 113 -5.70 3.25 3.99
N LEU A 114 -5.22 2.01 3.97
CA LEU A 114 -3.96 1.61 4.60
C LEU A 114 -3.19 0.70 3.65
N ILE A 115 -1.87 0.71 3.77
CA ILE A 115 -1.01 -0.23 3.06
C ILE A 115 -1.16 -1.59 3.72
N VAL A 116 -1.47 -2.63 2.92
CA VAL A 116 -1.75 -3.98 3.43
C VAL A 116 -0.60 -4.54 4.28
N SER A 117 0.65 -4.34 3.84
CA SER A 117 1.84 -4.81 4.57
C SER A 117 2.00 -4.16 5.93
N ASP A 118 1.62 -2.90 6.07
CA ASP A 118 1.61 -2.19 7.34
C ASP A 118 0.47 -2.70 8.23
N LEU A 119 -0.72 -2.90 7.65
CA LEU A 119 -1.91 -3.41 8.32
C LEU A 119 -1.66 -4.79 8.94
N ILE A 120 -1.00 -5.70 8.20
CA ILE A 120 -0.74 -7.07 8.67
C ILE A 120 0.57 -7.22 9.48
N GLY A 121 1.31 -6.12 9.67
CA GLY A 121 2.58 -6.16 10.37
C GLY A 121 3.64 -7.02 9.67
N GLN A 122 3.71 -6.95 8.34
CA GLN A 122 4.69 -7.69 7.53
C GLN A 122 6.12 -7.17 7.75
N PHE A 123 6.28 -5.88 8.06
CA PHE A 123 7.55 -5.25 8.36
C PHE A 123 7.56 -4.67 9.77
N GLN A 124 8.69 -4.79 10.47
CA GLN A 124 8.85 -4.34 11.86
C GLN A 124 9.70 -3.08 12.01
N ALA A 125 10.52 -2.73 11.00
CA ALA A 125 11.50 -1.65 11.09
C ALA A 125 10.87 -0.25 11.18
N PHE A 126 9.70 -0.04 10.57
CA PHE A 126 9.01 1.24 10.57
C PHE A 126 7.51 1.02 10.52
N THR A 127 6.75 1.84 11.24
CA THR A 127 5.29 1.86 11.18
C THR A 127 4.84 3.32 11.28
N PRO A 128 4.24 3.88 10.22
CA PRO A 128 3.74 5.24 10.24
C PRO A 128 2.74 5.45 11.39
N LYS A 129 2.71 6.66 11.96
CA LYS A 129 1.86 7.00 13.12
C LYS A 129 0.36 6.71 12.89
N PHE A 130 -0.10 6.79 11.65
CA PHE A 130 -1.51 6.60 11.29
C PHE A 130 -1.90 5.13 11.05
N VAL A 131 -0.95 4.19 11.15
CA VAL A 131 -1.23 2.76 10.95
C VAL A 131 -1.68 2.11 12.26
N LYS A 132 -2.78 1.36 12.18
CA LYS A 132 -3.14 0.33 13.16
C LYS A 132 -2.74 -1.04 12.60
N LYS A 133 -1.87 -1.77 13.31
CA LYS A 133 -1.57 -3.17 12.99
C LYS A 133 -2.72 -4.06 13.49
N TYR A 134 -3.16 -4.97 12.65
CA TYR A 134 -4.20 -5.96 12.97
C TYR A 134 -3.61 -7.35 13.24
N CYS A 135 -2.38 -7.61 12.83
CA CYS A 135 -1.59 -8.79 13.20
C CYS A 135 -0.08 -8.51 13.10
N ASN A 136 0.74 -9.53 13.39
CA ASN A 136 2.20 -9.49 13.29
C ASN A 136 2.71 -10.66 12.43
N VAL A 137 2.47 -10.59 11.12
CA VAL A 137 2.88 -11.64 10.18
C VAL A 137 4.40 -11.85 10.19
N ALA A 138 5.18 -10.78 10.41
CA ALA A 138 6.64 -10.89 10.50
C ALA A 138 7.09 -11.86 11.60
N GLU A 139 6.46 -11.79 12.78
CA GLU A 139 6.77 -12.68 13.89
C GLU A 139 6.38 -14.13 13.58
N THR A 140 5.18 -14.36 13.04
CA THR A 140 4.72 -15.70 12.64
C THR A 140 5.67 -16.35 11.64
N ILE A 141 6.07 -15.62 10.59
CA ILE A 141 7.03 -16.12 9.59
C ILE A 141 8.38 -16.39 10.23
N THR A 142 8.88 -15.47 11.06
CA THR A 142 10.18 -15.62 11.71
C THR A 142 10.21 -16.84 12.64
N GLN A 143 9.16 -17.08 13.40
CA GLN A 143 9.04 -18.24 14.28
C GLN A 143 8.99 -19.54 13.47
N ALA A 144 8.18 -19.60 12.41
CA ALA A 144 8.11 -20.78 11.53
C ALA A 144 9.47 -21.13 10.93
N MET A 145 10.20 -20.13 10.41
CA MET A 145 11.55 -20.34 9.86
C MET A 145 12.55 -20.82 10.92
N ARG A 146 12.49 -20.26 12.13
CA ARG A 146 13.34 -20.71 13.24
C ARG A 146 13.04 -22.15 13.67
N ALA A 147 11.76 -22.50 13.77
CA ALA A 147 11.33 -23.86 14.11
C ALA A 147 11.84 -24.87 13.07
N TYR A 148 11.60 -24.59 11.78
CA TYR A 148 12.13 -25.41 10.69
C TYR A 148 13.66 -25.57 10.75
N CYS A 149 14.40 -24.48 10.99
CA CYS A 149 15.85 -24.55 11.11
C CYS A 149 16.30 -25.38 12.33
N ALA A 150 15.54 -25.36 13.42
CA ALA A 150 15.82 -26.18 14.59
C ALA A 150 15.56 -27.66 14.28
N ASP A 151 14.41 -27.99 13.66
CA ASP A 151 14.05 -29.36 13.31
C ASP A 151 15.08 -29.99 12.38
N VAL A 152 15.55 -29.27 11.36
CA VAL A 152 16.59 -29.75 10.44
C VAL A 152 17.92 -29.98 11.17
N ARG A 153 18.37 -29.03 12.00
CA ARG A 153 19.64 -29.14 12.72
C ARG A 153 19.65 -30.24 13.77
N GLN A 154 18.49 -30.56 14.32
CA GLN A 154 18.32 -31.61 15.31
C GLN A 154 17.97 -32.97 14.68
N GLY A 155 17.75 -33.02 13.36
CA GLY A 155 17.32 -34.23 12.65
C GLY A 155 15.87 -34.63 12.92
N ALA A 156 15.05 -33.75 13.49
CA ALA A 156 13.62 -33.98 13.67
C ALA A 156 12.83 -33.86 12.36
N PHE A 157 13.35 -33.09 11.38
CA PHE A 157 12.82 -33.00 10.02
C PHE A 157 13.88 -33.35 8.98
N PRO A 158 13.53 -34.13 7.92
CA PRO A 158 12.25 -34.79 7.71
C PRO A 158 12.03 -35.99 8.66
N ALA A 159 10.80 -36.14 9.14
CA ALA A 159 10.34 -37.38 9.80
C ALA A 159 9.88 -38.43 8.77
N GLU A 160 9.57 -39.65 9.23
CA GLU A 160 9.14 -40.77 8.37
C GLU A 160 7.97 -40.41 7.45
N GLU A 161 6.96 -39.72 7.97
CA GLU A 161 5.76 -39.29 7.22
C GLU A 161 6.06 -38.31 6.08
N HIS A 162 7.22 -37.66 6.11
CA HIS A 162 7.70 -36.75 5.06
C HIS A 162 8.54 -37.48 4.00
N CYS A 163 8.82 -38.78 4.19
CA CYS A 163 9.69 -39.56 3.31
C CYS A 163 8.88 -40.53 2.45
N TYR A 164 9.13 -40.53 1.14
CA TYR A 164 8.66 -41.61 0.26
C TYR A 164 9.61 -42.79 0.33
N ARG A 165 9.07 -44.01 0.47
CA ARG A 165 9.83 -45.26 0.46
C ARG A 165 9.80 -45.92 -0.90
N MET A 166 10.90 -46.57 -1.28
CA MET A 166 10.88 -47.47 -2.44
C MET A 166 9.88 -48.60 -2.18
N LEU A 167 9.25 -49.09 -3.25
CA LEU A 167 8.43 -50.28 -3.16
C LEU A 167 9.26 -51.46 -2.63
N GLU A 168 8.58 -52.41 -2.01
CA GLU A 168 9.22 -53.57 -1.41
C GLU A 168 10.11 -54.30 -2.44
N GLY A 169 11.36 -54.57 -2.06
CA GLY A 169 12.36 -55.23 -2.91
C GLY A 169 13.11 -54.35 -3.92
N GLU A 170 12.64 -53.13 -4.21
CA GLU A 170 13.30 -52.26 -5.19
C GLU A 170 14.63 -51.68 -4.68
N GLU A 171 14.78 -51.48 -3.37
CA GLU A 171 16.05 -51.01 -2.78
C GLU A 171 17.20 -52.01 -3.04
N THR A 172 16.93 -53.31 -2.94
CA THR A 172 17.94 -54.35 -3.20
C THR A 172 18.32 -54.39 -4.68
N LYS A 173 17.35 -54.25 -5.59
CA LYS A 173 17.62 -54.18 -7.04
C LYS A 173 18.46 -52.94 -7.36
N PHE A 174 18.10 -51.79 -6.80
CA PHE A 174 18.86 -50.55 -6.96
C PHE A 174 20.32 -50.73 -6.54
N LYS A 175 20.57 -51.24 -5.33
CA LYS A 175 21.94 -51.49 -4.83
C LYS A 175 22.74 -52.46 -5.71
N LYS A 176 22.09 -53.48 -6.28
CA LYS A 176 22.74 -54.42 -7.22
C LYS A 176 23.09 -53.78 -8.56
N ASN A 177 22.28 -52.84 -9.05
CA ASN A 177 22.51 -52.19 -10.35
C ASN A 177 23.62 -51.12 -10.30
N MET A 178 23.98 -50.63 -9.11
CA MET A 178 24.99 -49.57 -8.93
C MET A 178 26.40 -50.10 -8.60
N ASN A 179 26.53 -51.40 -8.36
CA ASN A 179 27.80 -52.11 -8.19
C ASN A 179 28.21 -52.80 -9.49
#